data_AF-A0A2T6E4J0-F1
#
_entry.id   AF-A0A2T6E4J0-F1
#
_cell.length_a   1.000
_cell.length_b   1.000
_cell.length_c   1.000
_cell.angle_alpha   90.00
_cell.angle_beta   90.00
_cell.angle_gamma   90.00
#
_symmetry.space_group_name_H-M   'P 1'
#
loop_
_entity.id
_entity.type
_entity.pdbx_description
1 polymer ?
#
loop_
_entity_poly.entity_id
_entity_poly.type
_entity_poly.pdbx_seq_one_letter_code
_entity_poly.pdbx_strand_id
1 'polypeptide(L)'
;MKPRYFQGIGEAPAHLSHIFHDRSDDAGRLQFKKEGHEFEVAFESTSDLLSKLQTILTDSVPLSVGGNVPGPVDEVGFLIESGKLQGPYIEISWSAPGCWTVREIIDGALEWKKADCLSDIVNQAFNPESLAE
;
A
#
# COMPACT_ATOMS: atom_id res chain seq x y z
N MET A 1 5.49 -0.77 20.36
CA MET A 1 4.45 0.26 20.10
C MET A 1 3.18 -0.47 19.66
N LYS A 2 1.97 -0.01 20.03
CA LYS A 2 0.74 -0.63 19.52
C LYS A 2 0.48 -0.12 18.09
N PRO A 3 0.24 -0.99 17.09
CA PRO A 3 -0.10 -0.56 15.74
C PRO A 3 -1.43 0.18 15.75
N ARG A 4 -1.65 1.02 14.75
CA ARG A 4 -2.77 1.95 14.68
C ARG A 4 -3.70 1.64 13.53
N TYR A 5 -4.94 2.10 13.65
CA TYR A 5 -5.91 2.10 12.56
C TYR A 5 -6.71 3.40 12.54
N PHE A 6 -7.23 3.76 11.37
CA PHE A 6 -8.11 4.91 11.18
C PHE A 6 -9.25 4.54 10.23
N GLN A 7 -10.44 5.06 10.48
CA GLN A 7 -11.63 4.84 9.65
C GLN A 7 -12.05 6.17 9.04
N GLY A 8 -12.20 6.18 7.72
CA GLY A 8 -12.59 7.37 6.97
C GLY A 8 -13.84 7.16 6.13
N ILE A 9 -14.44 8.29 5.76
CA ILE A 9 -15.59 8.38 4.85
C ILE A 9 -15.23 9.37 3.75
N GLY A 10 -15.65 9.07 2.51
CA GLY A 10 -15.40 9.90 1.34
C GLY A 10 -14.16 9.41 0.58
N GLU A 11 -13.35 10.36 0.12
CA GLU A 11 -12.13 10.05 -0.62
C GLU A 11 -11.09 9.37 0.27
N ALA A 12 -10.50 8.30 -0.26
CA ALA A 12 -9.42 7.59 0.39
C ALA A 12 -8.08 8.31 0.14
N PRO A 13 -7.09 8.15 1.03
CA PRO A 13 -5.72 8.59 0.73
C PRO A 13 -5.17 7.91 -0.52
N ALA A 14 -4.12 8.49 -1.08
CA ALA A 14 -3.35 7.87 -2.15
C ALA A 14 -2.91 6.46 -1.72
N HIS A 15 -3.20 5.43 -2.53
CA HIS A 15 -2.87 4.04 -2.19
C HIS A 15 -2.50 3.25 -3.44
N LEU A 16 -1.67 2.22 -3.26
CA LEU A 16 -1.38 1.25 -4.30
C LEU A 16 -2.59 0.32 -4.44
N SER A 17 -3.26 0.37 -5.59
CA SER A 17 -4.46 -0.41 -5.88
C SER A 17 -4.18 -1.71 -6.62
N HIS A 18 -3.08 -1.77 -7.39
CA HIS A 18 -2.71 -2.98 -8.13
C HIS A 18 -1.22 -3.05 -8.45
N ILE A 19 -0.71 -4.27 -8.59
CA ILE A 19 0.61 -4.56 -9.15
C ILE A 19 0.36 -5.42 -10.39
N PHE A 20 0.64 -4.87 -11.57
CA PHE A 20 0.55 -5.59 -12.83
C PHE A 20 1.94 -6.08 -13.21
N HIS A 21 2.09 -7.39 -13.37
CA HIS A 21 3.29 -8.01 -13.94
C HIS A 21 3.06 -8.23 -15.45
N ASP A 22 4.00 -7.77 -16.27
CA ASP A 22 3.99 -8.05 -17.70
C ASP A 22 4.47 -9.50 -17.96
N ARG A 23 4.33 -9.99 -19.19
CA ARG A 23 4.60 -11.41 -19.52
C ARG A 23 6.04 -11.88 -19.31
N SER A 24 6.99 -10.95 -19.21
CA SER A 24 8.31 -11.22 -18.68
C SER A 24 8.25 -10.86 -17.19
N ASP A 25 8.34 -11.86 -16.31
CA ASP A 25 8.11 -11.77 -14.85
C ASP A 25 8.94 -10.70 -14.09
N ASP A 26 9.77 -9.92 -14.78
CA ASP A 26 10.63 -8.89 -14.19
C ASP A 26 10.11 -7.46 -14.40
N ALA A 27 9.19 -7.20 -15.32
CA ALA A 27 8.71 -5.84 -15.62
C ALA A 27 7.20 -5.72 -15.44
N GLY A 28 6.71 -4.49 -15.27
CA GLY A 28 5.29 -4.26 -15.04
C GLY A 28 4.96 -2.84 -14.63
N ARG A 29 3.81 -2.69 -13.96
CA ARG A 29 3.26 -1.39 -13.53
C ARG A 29 2.66 -1.47 -12.13
N LEU A 30 2.97 -0.48 -11.31
CA LEU A 30 2.27 -0.15 -10.07
C LEU A 30 1.13 0.80 -10.40
N GLN A 31 -0.10 0.43 -10.06
CA GLN A 31 -1.27 1.28 -10.21
C GLN A 31 -1.68 1.87 -8.86
N PHE A 32 -1.80 3.19 -8.79
CA PHE A 32 -2.25 3.92 -7.62
C PHE A 32 -3.60 4.59 -7.86
N LYS A 33 -4.34 4.81 -6.78
CA LYS A 33 -5.54 5.65 -6.76
C LYS A 33 -5.38 6.80 -5.78
N LYS A 34 -5.68 8.01 -6.23
CA LYS A 34 -5.68 9.24 -5.41
C LYS A 34 -6.75 10.19 -5.93
N GLU A 35 -7.62 10.68 -5.04
CA GLU A 35 -8.67 11.67 -5.38
C GLU A 35 -9.53 11.24 -6.58
N GLY A 36 -9.86 9.94 -6.68
CA GLY A 36 -10.64 9.38 -7.80
C GLY A 36 -9.89 9.19 -9.12
N HIS A 37 -8.61 9.57 -9.19
CA HIS A 37 -7.76 9.40 -10.36
C HIS A 37 -6.84 8.18 -10.22
N GLU A 38 -6.51 7.58 -11.36
CA GLU A 38 -5.56 6.46 -11.46
C GLU A 38 -4.21 6.96 -11.97
N PHE A 39 -3.14 6.48 -11.35
CA PHE A 39 -1.75 6.80 -11.70
C PHE A 39 -1.00 5.50 -11.91
N GLU A 40 -0.15 5.44 -12.93
CA GLU A 40 0.66 4.26 -13.23
C GLU A 40 2.14 4.61 -13.18
N VAL A 41 2.91 3.76 -12.51
CA VAL A 41 4.36 3.86 -12.43
C VAL A 41 4.93 2.53 -12.93
N ALA A 42 5.71 2.57 -14.00
CA ALA A 42 6.35 1.38 -14.52
C ALA A 42 7.48 0.91 -13.60
N PHE A 43 7.75 -0.39 -13.59
CA PHE A 43 8.99 -0.95 -13.08
C PHE A 43 9.62 -1.85 -14.15
N GLU A 44 10.95 -1.80 -14.27
CA GLU A 44 11.66 -2.49 -15.37
C GLU A 44 12.34 -3.79 -14.95
N SER A 45 12.45 -4.04 -13.64
CA SER A 45 13.06 -5.25 -13.09
C SER A 45 12.48 -5.60 -11.72
N THR A 46 12.65 -6.85 -11.28
CA THR A 46 12.36 -7.25 -9.89
C THR A 46 13.07 -6.35 -8.86
N SER A 47 14.31 -5.92 -9.13
CA SER A 47 15.04 -5.05 -8.20
C SER A 47 14.45 -3.64 -8.12
N ASP A 48 13.95 -3.12 -9.24
CA ASP A 48 13.27 -1.83 -9.32
C ASP A 48 11.92 -1.89 -8.59
N LEU A 49 11.14 -2.96 -8.82
CA LEU A 49 9.92 -3.22 -8.06
C LEU A 49 10.17 -3.21 -6.55
N LEU A 50 11.17 -3.97 -6.07
CA LEU A 50 11.51 -4.02 -4.65
C LEU A 50 11.92 -2.64 -4.11
N SER A 51 12.68 -1.86 -4.88
CA SER A 51 13.07 -0.49 -4.50
C SER A 51 11.84 0.42 -4.35
N LYS A 52 10.94 0.41 -5.34
CA LYS A 52 9.71 1.23 -5.31
C LYS A 52 8.77 0.80 -4.19
N LEU A 53 8.59 -0.50 -3.99
CA LEU A 53 7.82 -1.03 -2.86
C LEU A 53 8.46 -0.60 -1.53
N GLN A 54 9.77 -0.70 -1.36
CA GLN A 54 10.42 -0.26 -0.14
C GLN A 54 10.17 1.23 0.16
N THR A 55 10.21 2.09 -0.87
CA THR A 55 9.83 3.51 -0.73
C THR A 55 8.37 3.68 -0.31
N ILE A 56 7.43 2.93 -0.90
CA ILE A 56 6.00 2.95 -0.53
C ILE A 56 5.81 2.58 0.94
N LEU A 57 6.51 1.56 1.44
CA LEU A 57 6.47 1.17 2.86
C LEU A 57 7.05 2.27 3.76
N THR A 58 8.21 2.83 3.39
CA THR A 58 8.86 3.91 4.15
C THR A 58 8.02 5.17 4.19
N ASP A 59 7.38 5.53 3.09
CA ASP A 59 6.49 6.68 2.97
C ASP A 59 5.11 6.42 3.56
N SER A 60 4.87 5.26 4.19
CA SER A 60 3.60 4.95 4.85
C SER A 60 2.41 5.09 3.89
N VAL A 61 2.59 4.62 2.65
CA VAL A 61 1.55 4.61 1.62
C VAL A 61 0.72 3.33 1.76
N PRO A 62 -0.62 3.42 1.84
CA PRO A 62 -1.47 2.25 1.97
C PRO A 62 -1.46 1.36 0.73
N LEU A 63 -1.65 0.07 0.97
CA LEU A 63 -1.76 -1.01 0.01
C LEU A 63 -3.20 -1.51 0.05
N SER A 64 -3.90 -1.58 -1.07
CA SER A 64 -5.25 -2.12 -1.09
C SER A 64 -5.23 -3.61 -0.75
N VAL A 65 -6.09 -4.03 0.18
CA VAL A 65 -6.35 -5.46 0.37
C VAL A 65 -6.93 -6.05 -0.92
N GLY A 66 -6.49 -7.26 -1.24
CA GLY A 66 -7.07 -8.03 -2.33
C GLY A 66 -8.56 -8.29 -2.12
N GLY A 67 -9.25 -8.55 -3.22
CA GLY A 67 -10.61 -9.09 -3.21
C GLY A 67 -10.58 -10.60 -3.37
N ASN A 68 -11.25 -11.10 -4.41
CA ASN A 68 -11.17 -12.52 -4.80
C ASN A 68 -9.85 -12.89 -5.49
N VAL A 69 -8.99 -11.90 -5.75
CA VAL A 69 -7.67 -12.06 -6.37
C VAL A 69 -6.63 -11.45 -5.44
N PRO A 70 -5.39 -11.98 -5.41
CA PRO A 70 -4.29 -11.37 -4.66
C PRO A 70 -4.15 -9.90 -5.03
N GLY A 71 -4.13 -9.05 -4.02
CA GLY A 71 -3.87 -7.63 -4.15
C GLY A 71 -2.44 -7.27 -3.75
N PRO A 72 -2.11 -5.97 -3.79
CA PRO A 72 -0.81 -5.47 -3.35
C PRO A 72 -0.41 -5.90 -1.93
N VAL A 73 -1.37 -6.01 -1.01
CA VAL A 73 -1.13 -6.50 0.36
C VAL A 73 -0.58 -7.91 0.38
N ASP A 74 -1.16 -8.81 -0.42
CA ASP A 74 -0.76 -10.21 -0.47
C ASP A 74 0.67 -10.36 -1.03
N GLU A 75 1.00 -9.61 -2.08
CA GLU A 75 2.34 -9.62 -2.68
C GLU A 75 3.40 -9.03 -1.73
N VAL A 76 3.12 -7.87 -1.13
CA VAL A 76 4.04 -7.25 -0.16
C VAL A 76 4.22 -8.15 1.08
N GLY A 77 3.14 -8.74 1.59
CA GLY A 77 3.19 -9.70 2.69
C GLY A 77 4.13 -10.87 2.37
N PHE A 78 3.97 -11.50 1.20
CA PHE A 78 4.86 -12.56 0.74
C PHE A 78 6.32 -12.11 0.59
N LEU A 79 6.55 -10.91 0.05
CA LEU A 79 7.90 -10.35 -0.11
C LEU A 79 8.57 -10.06 1.24
N ILE A 80 7.82 -9.64 2.26
CA ILE A 80 8.32 -9.48 3.63
C ILE A 80 8.65 -10.84 4.24
N GLU A 81 7.74 -11.81 4.14
CA GLU A 81 7.95 -13.18 4.67
C GLU A 81 9.16 -13.86 4.03
N SER A 82 9.39 -13.63 2.74
CA SER A 82 10.57 -14.13 2.01
C SER A 82 11.86 -13.36 2.29
N GLY A 83 11.82 -12.29 3.09
CA GLY A 83 12.97 -11.48 3.46
C GLY A 83 13.46 -10.50 2.36
N LYS A 84 12.67 -10.28 1.31
CA LYS A 84 12.99 -9.37 0.20
C LYS A 84 12.57 -7.93 0.47
N LEU A 85 11.53 -7.72 1.29
CA LEU A 85 11.11 -6.42 1.80
C LEU A 85 11.19 -6.39 3.32
N GLN A 86 11.28 -5.19 3.89
CA GLN A 86 11.37 -5.01 5.33
C GLN A 86 10.46 -3.90 5.83
N GLY A 87 10.00 -4.07 7.06
CA GLY A 87 9.25 -3.08 7.81
C GLY A 87 7.75 -3.34 7.84
N PRO A 88 7.02 -2.52 8.60
CA PRO A 88 5.57 -2.56 8.60
C PRO A 88 5.03 -2.04 7.25
N TYR A 89 3.80 -2.43 6.94
CA TYR A 89 3.05 -1.87 5.81
C TYR A 89 1.68 -1.40 6.29
N ILE A 90 0.99 -0.62 5.46
CA ILE A 90 -0.36 -0.14 5.78
C ILE A 90 -1.32 -0.77 4.81
N GLU A 91 -2.35 -1.42 5.35
CA GLU A 91 -3.46 -1.90 4.55
C GLU A 91 -4.53 -0.82 4.43
N ILE A 92 -5.20 -0.75 3.27
CA ILE A 92 -6.48 -0.07 3.12
C ILE A 92 -7.54 -1.05 2.64
N SER A 93 -8.71 -1.02 3.28
CA SER A 93 -9.87 -1.86 2.98
C SER A 93 -11.17 -1.06 2.98
N TRP A 94 -12.19 -1.56 2.27
CA TRP A 94 -13.50 -0.92 2.17
C TRP A 94 -14.57 -1.77 2.82
N SER A 95 -15.41 -1.13 3.64
CA SER A 95 -16.58 -1.79 4.26
C SER A 95 -17.88 -1.46 3.52
N ALA A 96 -17.92 -0.34 2.80
CA ALA A 96 -19.03 0.11 1.97
C ALA A 96 -18.50 1.14 0.95
N PRO A 97 -19.28 1.52 -0.09
CA PRO A 97 -18.91 2.62 -0.98
C PRO A 97 -18.57 3.89 -0.19
N GLY A 98 -17.35 4.40 -0.39
CA GLY A 98 -16.85 5.58 0.32
C GLY A 98 -16.48 5.36 1.78
N CYS A 99 -16.63 4.17 2.35
CA CYS A 99 -16.23 3.85 3.72
C CYS A 99 -15.00 2.97 3.71
N TRP A 100 -13.89 3.49 4.24
CA TRP A 100 -12.60 2.83 4.20
C TRP A 100 -11.92 2.79 5.56
N THR A 101 -11.03 1.83 5.76
CA THR A 101 -10.21 1.69 6.96
C THR A 101 -8.76 1.48 6.57
N VAL A 102 -7.86 2.27 7.14
CA VAL A 102 -6.41 2.06 7.06
C VAL A 102 -5.89 1.44 8.35
N ARG A 103 -4.91 0.55 8.26
CA ARG A 103 -4.36 -0.17 9.41
C ARG A 103 -2.87 -0.47 9.23
N GLU A 104 -2.06 -0.15 10.24
CA GLU A 104 -0.65 -0.57 10.30
C GLU A 104 -0.57 -2.08 10.54
N ILE A 105 0.14 -2.80 9.69
CA ILE A 105 0.40 -4.22 9.84
C ILE A 105 1.83 -4.43 10.28
N ILE A 106 1.95 -5.09 11.42
CA ILE A 106 3.22 -5.38 12.10
C ILE A 106 3.14 -6.83 12.55
N ASP A 107 4.23 -7.57 12.38
CA ASP A 107 4.31 -8.96 12.83
C ASP A 107 4.01 -9.08 14.34
N GLY A 108 3.24 -10.10 14.70
CA GLY A 108 2.79 -10.36 16.07
C GLY A 108 1.77 -9.36 16.66
N ALA A 109 1.19 -8.47 15.85
CA ALA A 109 0.15 -7.55 16.31
C ALA A 109 -1.14 -8.29 16.70
N LEU A 110 -1.53 -8.18 17.98
CA LEU A 110 -2.80 -8.73 18.49
C LEU A 110 -3.91 -7.68 18.65
N GLU A 111 -3.53 -6.41 18.77
CA GLU A 111 -4.45 -5.30 19.03
C GLU A 111 -4.01 -4.05 18.29
N TRP A 112 -4.99 -3.29 17.79
CA TRP A 112 -4.77 -1.99 17.19
C TRP A 112 -5.39 -0.88 18.03
N LYS A 113 -4.69 0.25 18.11
CA LYS A 113 -5.19 1.49 18.70
C LYS A 113 -5.81 2.36 17.61
N LYS A 114 -6.98 2.95 17.86
CA LYS A 114 -7.52 3.95 16.94
C LYS A 114 -6.63 5.21 16.96
N ALA A 115 -6.21 5.69 15.78
CA ALA A 115 -5.54 6.97 15.64
C ALA A 115 -6.55 8.11 15.67
N ASP A 116 -6.09 9.28 16.13
CA ASP A 116 -6.91 10.49 16.20
C ASP A 116 -7.00 11.16 14.83
N CYS A 117 -5.89 11.15 14.06
CA CYS A 117 -5.80 11.73 12.73
C CYS A 117 -5.26 10.73 11.70
N LEU A 118 -5.68 10.86 10.43
CA LEU A 118 -5.18 10.04 9.33
C LEU A 118 -3.66 10.24 9.10
N SER A 119 -3.16 11.48 9.26
CA SER A 119 -1.74 11.84 9.15
C SER A 119 -0.85 11.13 10.15
N ASP A 120 -1.42 10.57 11.21
CA ASP A 120 -0.63 9.82 12.20
C ASP A 120 -0.19 8.46 11.64
N ILE A 121 -0.90 7.97 10.61
CA ILE A 121 -0.69 6.65 10.00
C ILE A 121 -0.19 6.79 8.57
N VAL A 122 -0.79 7.67 7.77
CA VAL A 122 -0.59 7.72 6.31
C VAL A 122 0.04 9.03 5.88
N ASN A 123 1.00 8.95 4.95
CA ASN A 123 1.49 10.12 4.23
C ASN A 123 0.42 10.65 3.25
N GLN A 124 -0.33 11.65 3.69
CA GLN A 124 -1.37 12.28 2.86
C GLN A 124 -0.81 13.11 1.69
N ALA A 125 0.48 13.47 1.73
CA ALA A 125 1.14 14.26 0.70
C ALA A 125 1.77 13.41 -0.42
N PHE A 126 1.69 12.07 -0.32
CA PHE A 126 2.31 11.18 -1.28
C PHE A 126 1.86 11.48 -2.72
N ASN A 127 2.83 11.51 -3.64
CA ASN A 127 2.61 11.67 -5.06
C ASN A 127 3.11 10.42 -5.81
N PRO A 128 2.25 9.60 -6.42
CA PRO A 128 2.67 8.40 -7.16
C PRO A 128 3.76 8.67 -8.20
N GLU A 129 3.70 9.82 -8.88
CA GLU A 129 4.67 10.18 -9.92
C GLU A 129 6.09 10.35 -9.40
N SER A 130 6.29 10.60 -8.09
CA SER A 130 7.65 10.68 -7.52
C SER A 130 8.39 9.35 -7.51
N LEU A 131 7.71 8.24 -7.82
CA LEU A 131 8.32 6.91 -7.98
C LEU A 131 8.77 6.62 -9.42
N ALA A 132 8.44 7.49 -10.39
CA ALA A 132 8.83 7.31 -11.78
C ALA A 132 10.28 7.77 -12.07
N GLU A 133 10.92 8.43 -11.09
CA GLU A 133 12.31 8.90 -11.15
C GLU A 133 13.35 7.82 -10.80
#